data_AF-A0A972TN04-F1
#
_entry.id   AF-A0A972TN04-F1
#
_cell.length_a   1.000
_cell.length_b   1.000
_cell.length_c   1.000
_cell.angle_alpha   90.00
_cell.angle_beta   90.00
_cell.angle_gamma   90.00
#
_symmetry.space_group_name_H-M   'P 1'
#
loop_
_entity.id
_entity.type
_entity.pdbx_description
1 polymer ?
#
loop_
_entity_poly.entity_id
_entity_poly.type
_entity_poly.pdbx_seq_one_letter_code
_entity_poly.pdbx_strand_id
1 'polypeptide(L)'
;MKVIRFSLVFCLVLAFGIFFLCGVNTVQAKPIELSYSNFFPPTHIQAKLGDSWAKEIEKRTNGKVKITYYPGGALLKGPKIYDGVLKGISDIGMSCLAYTRGIFPSMEVIDLPMGYPSGGAATAIIDEFYNKFKPKELSKVKIMYLHAHGPGLLHSKKPVKKLEDMKGLKVRSTGLSAKVVEALGGVPVAMGQGGTYEALQKGVVDATFSPMEVLKGWKQGEVIKA
;
A
#
# COMPACT_ATOMS: atom_id res chain seq x y z
N MET A 1 49.64 -16.85 61.55
CA MET A 1 49.62 -15.74 60.56
C MET A 1 49.65 -16.18 59.09
N LYS A 2 50.26 -17.30 58.68
CA LYS A 2 50.29 -17.73 57.26
C LYS A 2 48.95 -18.27 56.72
N VAL A 3 48.14 -18.93 57.56
CA VAL A 3 46.84 -19.54 57.17
C VAL A 3 45.76 -18.48 56.86
N ILE A 4 45.72 -17.39 57.65
CA ILE A 4 44.76 -16.29 57.47
C ILE A 4 45.00 -15.55 56.13
N ARG A 5 46.26 -15.47 55.70
CA ARG A 5 46.66 -14.82 54.44
C ARG A 5 46.21 -15.62 53.20
N PHE A 6 46.13 -16.94 53.30
CA PHE A 6 45.63 -17.81 52.21
C PHE A 6 44.10 -17.76 52.08
N SER A 7 43.37 -17.70 53.19
CA SER A 7 41.90 -17.57 53.15
C SER A 7 41.43 -16.23 52.58
N LEU A 8 42.13 -15.12 52.87
CA LEU A 8 41.78 -13.81 52.29
C LEU A 8 41.99 -13.76 50.76
N VAL A 9 43.06 -14.37 50.26
CA VAL A 9 43.32 -14.45 48.81
C VAL A 9 42.32 -15.36 48.12
N PHE A 10 41.94 -16.49 48.75
CA PHE A 10 40.92 -17.39 48.21
C PHE A 10 39.53 -16.74 48.16
N CYS A 11 39.14 -15.98 49.19
CA CYS A 11 37.90 -15.19 49.19
C CYS A 11 37.90 -14.06 48.14
N LEU A 12 39.04 -13.40 47.90
CA LEU A 12 39.16 -12.36 46.87
C LEU A 12 39.07 -12.92 45.44
N VAL A 13 39.64 -14.11 45.19
CA VAL A 13 39.55 -14.81 43.90
C VAL A 13 38.12 -15.32 43.64
N LEU A 14 37.44 -15.84 44.66
CA LEU A 14 36.03 -16.20 44.58
C LEU A 14 35.12 -14.98 44.34
N ALA A 15 35.40 -13.85 44.99
CA ALA A 15 34.65 -12.61 44.78
C ALA A 15 34.83 -12.04 43.35
N PHE A 16 36.04 -12.14 42.78
CA PHE A 16 36.28 -11.76 41.38
C PHE A 16 35.66 -12.74 40.37
N GLY A 17 35.63 -14.04 40.69
CA GLY A 17 34.96 -15.05 39.86
C GLY A 17 33.44 -14.87 39.79
N ILE A 18 32.80 -14.47 40.89
CA ILE A 18 31.36 -14.20 40.94
C ILE A 18 31.00 -12.91 40.19
N PHE A 19 31.89 -11.91 40.18
CA PHE A 19 31.67 -10.66 39.42
C PHE A 19 31.73 -10.88 37.90
N PHE A 20 32.51 -11.85 37.41
CA PHE A 20 32.56 -12.22 35.99
C PHE A 20 31.40 -13.13 35.54
N LEU A 21 30.72 -13.78 36.48
CA LEU A 21 29.54 -14.63 36.25
C LEU A 21 28.22 -13.85 36.22
N CYS A 22 28.22 -12.58 36.61
CA CYS A 22 27.17 -11.63 36.20
C CYS A 22 27.40 -11.26 34.73
N GLY A 23 27.20 -12.24 33.84
CA GLY A 23 27.14 -12.01 32.41
C GLY A 23 26.17 -10.86 32.15
N VAL A 24 26.65 -9.86 31.41
CA VAL A 24 25.79 -8.79 30.88
C VAL A 24 24.75 -9.49 30.01
N ASN A 25 23.59 -9.77 30.59
CA ASN A 25 22.40 -10.09 29.83
C ASN A 25 22.08 -8.82 29.06
N THR A 26 22.59 -8.71 27.84
CA THR A 26 22.07 -7.75 26.88
C THR A 26 20.62 -8.14 26.69
N VAL A 27 19.71 -7.46 27.41
CA VAL A 27 18.29 -7.51 27.13
C VAL A 27 18.14 -6.95 25.72
N GLN A 28 18.21 -7.82 24.73
CA GLN A 28 17.91 -7.50 23.36
C GLN A 28 16.42 -7.12 23.37
N ALA A 29 16.13 -5.81 23.30
CA ALA A 29 14.77 -5.34 23.28
C ALA A 29 13.97 -6.12 22.24
N LYS A 30 12.77 -6.59 22.60
CA LYS A 30 11.91 -7.32 21.66
C LYS A 30 11.77 -6.49 20.38
N PRO A 31 11.88 -7.11 19.19
CA PRO A 31 11.64 -6.42 17.94
C PRO A 31 10.29 -5.72 17.95
N ILE A 32 10.23 -4.53 17.36
CA ILE A 32 8.98 -3.86 17.05
C ILE A 32 8.34 -4.65 15.90
N GLU A 33 7.21 -5.29 16.16
CA GLU A 33 6.46 -6.04 15.15
C GLU A 33 5.33 -5.18 14.60
N LEU A 34 5.29 -5.04 13.27
CA LEU A 34 4.28 -4.27 12.55
C LEU A 34 3.63 -5.14 11.47
N SER A 35 2.35 -4.95 11.24
CA SER A 35 1.57 -5.60 10.19
C SER A 35 1.37 -4.67 9.00
N TYR A 36 1.61 -5.15 7.77
CA TYR A 36 1.46 -4.36 6.54
C TYR A 36 0.43 -4.97 5.59
N SER A 37 -0.75 -4.34 5.49
CA SER A 37 -1.81 -4.69 4.54
C SER A 37 -1.58 -4.10 3.15
N ASN A 38 -1.58 -4.94 2.12
CA ASN A 38 -1.51 -4.54 0.72
C ASN A 38 -2.54 -5.27 -0.16
N PHE A 39 -3.33 -4.52 -0.93
CA PHE A 39 -4.40 -5.08 -1.77
C PHE A 39 -3.93 -5.64 -3.12
N PHE A 40 -2.72 -5.31 -3.59
CA PHE A 40 -2.21 -5.80 -4.87
C PHE A 40 -1.98 -7.32 -4.85
N PRO A 41 -2.23 -8.05 -5.96
CA PRO A 41 -1.98 -9.49 -6.04
C PRO A 41 -0.51 -9.80 -5.75
N PRO A 42 -0.16 -10.92 -5.11
CA PRO A 42 1.24 -11.24 -4.76
C PRO A 42 2.20 -11.24 -5.96
N THR A 43 1.71 -11.56 -7.16
CA THR A 43 2.51 -11.56 -8.39
C THR A 43 2.73 -10.16 -8.98
N HIS A 44 1.97 -9.17 -8.54
CA HIS A 44 1.98 -7.80 -9.03
C HIS A 44 3.23 -7.05 -8.56
N ILE A 45 3.80 -6.17 -9.39
CA ILE A 45 5.03 -5.46 -9.07
C ILE A 45 4.91 -4.63 -7.78
N GLN A 46 3.80 -3.92 -7.60
CA GLN A 46 3.51 -3.17 -6.37
C GLN A 46 3.49 -4.04 -5.10
N ALA A 47 3.02 -5.30 -5.19
CA ALA A 47 3.07 -6.20 -4.05
C ALA A 47 4.51 -6.65 -3.74
N LYS A 48 5.31 -6.93 -4.78
CA LYS A 48 6.73 -7.27 -4.63
C LYS A 48 7.54 -6.11 -4.04
N LEU A 49 7.27 -4.88 -4.49
CA LEU A 49 7.92 -3.68 -3.95
C LEU A 49 7.56 -3.45 -2.48
N GLY A 50 6.31 -3.69 -2.07
CA GLY A 50 5.89 -3.62 -0.67
C GLY A 50 6.64 -4.63 0.22
N ASP A 51 6.80 -5.87 -0.26
CA ASP A 51 7.59 -6.91 0.42
C ASP A 51 9.09 -6.53 0.51
N SER A 52 9.68 -6.05 -0.59
CA SER A 52 11.07 -5.57 -0.60
C SER A 52 11.28 -4.40 0.34
N TRP A 53 10.34 -3.46 0.41
CA TRP A 53 10.40 -2.33 1.34
C TRP A 53 10.37 -2.79 2.80
N ALA A 54 9.49 -3.75 3.14
CA ALA A 54 9.41 -4.34 4.47
C ALA A 54 10.74 -5.01 4.88
N LYS A 55 11.34 -5.78 3.96
CA LYS A 55 12.64 -6.45 4.16
C LYS A 55 13.80 -5.45 4.31
N GLU A 56 13.79 -4.37 3.54
CA GLU A 56 14.81 -3.32 3.66
C GLU A 56 14.74 -2.59 5.00
N ILE A 57 13.55 -2.42 5.58
CA ILE A 57 13.41 -1.87 6.94
C ILE A 57 14.01 -2.82 7.97
N GLU A 58 13.70 -4.11 7.91
CA GLU A 58 14.27 -5.09 8.84
C GLU A 58 15.80 -5.10 8.75
N LYS A 59 16.35 -5.12 7.54
CA LYS A 59 17.79 -5.05 7.30
C LYS A 59 18.42 -3.77 7.86
N ARG A 60 17.88 -2.60 7.54
CA ARG A 60 18.46 -1.30 7.95
C ARG A 60 18.31 -1.02 9.44
N THR A 61 17.37 -1.70 10.10
CA THR A 61 17.17 -1.60 11.54
C THR A 61 17.90 -2.70 12.32
N ASN A 62 18.70 -3.54 11.64
CA ASN A 62 19.37 -4.71 12.23
C ASN A 62 18.39 -5.61 13.01
N GLY A 63 17.21 -5.86 12.42
CA GLY A 63 16.16 -6.70 13.00
C GLY A 63 15.36 -6.05 14.13
N LYS A 64 15.60 -4.78 14.47
CA LYS A 64 14.83 -4.06 15.50
C LYS A 64 13.38 -3.80 15.09
N VAL A 65 13.10 -3.70 13.79
CA VAL A 65 11.75 -3.58 13.25
C VAL A 65 11.50 -4.75 12.32
N LYS A 66 10.43 -5.50 12.58
CA LYS A 66 9.97 -6.61 11.75
C LYS A 66 8.59 -6.29 11.21
N ILE A 67 8.40 -6.48 9.91
CA ILE A 67 7.12 -6.19 9.25
C ILE A 67 6.55 -7.49 8.68
N THR A 68 5.42 -7.94 9.23
CA THR A 68 4.65 -9.04 8.65
C THR A 68 3.81 -8.51 7.50
N TYR A 69 4.11 -8.97 6.28
CA TYR A 69 3.52 -8.45 5.06
C TYR A 69 2.34 -9.30 4.55
N TYR A 70 1.20 -8.66 4.28
CA TYR A 70 -0.04 -9.29 3.86
C TYR A 70 -0.51 -8.78 2.48
N PRO A 71 -0.03 -9.37 1.36
CA PRO A 71 -0.45 -9.01 0.01
C PRO A 71 -1.82 -9.59 -0.36
N GLY A 72 -2.33 -9.22 -1.54
CA GLY A 72 -3.58 -9.75 -2.11
C GLY A 72 -4.85 -9.38 -1.36
N GLY A 73 -4.75 -8.44 -0.41
CA GLY A 73 -5.81 -8.12 0.54
C GLY A 73 -6.18 -9.32 1.41
N ALA A 74 -5.18 -10.08 1.85
CA ALA A 74 -5.37 -11.20 2.79
C ALA A 74 -5.85 -10.72 4.17
N LEU A 75 -5.31 -9.59 4.66
CA LEU A 75 -5.71 -8.96 5.92
C LEU A 75 -6.86 -7.95 5.71
N LEU A 76 -6.66 -6.95 4.84
CA LEU A 76 -7.66 -5.93 4.51
C LEU A 76 -7.83 -5.78 3.00
N LYS A 77 -9.08 -5.73 2.53
CA LYS A 77 -9.40 -5.39 1.13
C LYS A 77 -9.19 -3.90 0.88
N GLY A 78 -8.82 -3.53 -0.35
CA GLY A 78 -8.44 -2.16 -0.75
C GLY A 78 -9.26 -1.02 -0.10
N PRO A 79 -10.59 -0.98 -0.27
CA PRO A 79 -11.43 0.10 0.30
C PRO A 79 -11.44 0.19 1.84
N LYS A 80 -10.97 -0.85 2.53
CA LYS A 80 -10.95 -0.93 4.00
C LYS A 80 -9.56 -0.68 4.60
N ILE A 81 -8.51 -0.54 3.79
CA ILE A 81 -7.14 -0.43 4.30
C ILE A 81 -6.95 0.83 5.14
N TYR A 82 -7.35 2.02 4.66
CA TYR A 82 -7.18 3.26 5.42
C TYR A 82 -7.93 3.24 6.77
N ASP A 83 -9.21 2.85 6.75
CA ASP A 83 -10.02 2.69 7.96
C ASP A 83 -9.45 1.63 8.92
N GLY A 84 -8.92 0.54 8.38
CA GLY A 84 -8.26 -0.50 9.17
C GLY A 84 -6.98 -0.03 9.83
N VAL A 85 -6.19 0.84 9.19
CA VAL A 85 -5.02 1.48 9.82
C VAL A 85 -5.45 2.42 10.94
N LEU A 86 -6.47 3.27 10.72
CA LEU A 86 -7.00 4.14 11.77
C LEU A 86 -7.51 3.38 12.99
N LYS A 87 -8.05 2.17 12.78
CA LYS A 87 -8.58 1.30 13.83
C LYS A 87 -7.55 0.35 14.44
N GLY A 88 -6.30 0.38 13.97
CA GLY A 88 -5.23 -0.50 14.47
C GLY A 88 -5.38 -1.98 14.07
N ILE A 89 -6.16 -2.30 13.02
CA ILE A 89 -6.27 -3.66 12.48
C ILE A 89 -4.98 -4.05 11.74
N SER A 90 -4.35 -3.10 11.08
CA SER A 90 -3.03 -3.23 10.46
C SER A 90 -2.23 -1.97 10.76
N ASP A 91 -0.94 -2.10 11.08
CA ASP A 91 -0.10 -0.95 11.45
C ASP A 91 0.27 -0.08 10.23
N ILE A 92 0.47 -0.72 9.08
CA ILE A 92 0.86 -0.10 7.81
C ILE A 92 -0.15 -0.54 6.74
N GLY A 93 -0.52 0.37 5.83
CA GLY A 93 -1.49 0.09 4.79
C GLY A 93 -1.16 0.73 3.45
N MET A 94 -1.21 -0.06 2.37
CA MET A 94 -1.18 0.44 1.00
C MET A 94 -2.60 0.84 0.61
N SER A 95 -2.94 2.12 0.74
CA SER A 95 -4.28 2.63 0.45
C SER A 95 -4.35 3.32 -0.92
N CYS A 96 -5.42 3.07 -1.67
CA CYS A 96 -5.78 3.86 -2.84
C CYS A 96 -6.86 4.87 -2.43
N LEU A 97 -6.51 6.16 -2.39
CA LEU A 97 -7.40 7.23 -1.89
C LEU A 97 -8.72 7.31 -2.68
N ALA A 98 -8.67 7.04 -3.99
CA ALA A 98 -9.84 7.06 -4.88
C ALA A 98 -10.88 5.96 -4.59
N TYR A 99 -10.58 4.96 -3.75
CA TYR A 99 -11.56 3.93 -3.36
C TYR A 99 -12.57 4.42 -2.32
N THR A 100 -12.28 5.53 -1.64
CA THR A 100 -13.12 6.07 -0.56
C THR A 100 -13.36 7.56 -0.81
N ARG A 101 -14.21 7.84 -1.80
CA ARG A 101 -14.60 9.21 -2.18
C ARG A 101 -15.15 9.98 -0.98
N GLY A 102 -14.75 11.26 -0.88
CA GLY A 102 -15.14 12.17 0.20
C GLY A 102 -14.26 12.13 1.45
N ILE A 103 -13.40 11.12 1.61
CA ILE A 103 -12.48 11.07 2.77
C ILE A 103 -11.28 12.03 2.59
N PHE A 104 -10.83 12.25 1.35
CA PHE A 104 -9.61 13.02 1.05
C PHE A 104 -9.87 14.18 0.08
N PRO A 105 -10.73 15.15 0.42
CA PRO A 105 -11.22 16.15 -0.54
C PRO A 105 -10.11 16.99 -1.20
N SER A 106 -9.03 17.31 -0.50
CA SER A 106 -7.90 18.05 -1.09
C SER A 106 -7.12 17.16 -2.06
N MET A 107 -6.98 15.88 -1.73
CA MET A 107 -6.31 14.90 -2.59
C MET A 107 -7.19 14.48 -3.79
N GLU A 108 -8.48 14.80 -3.81
CA GLU A 108 -9.30 14.56 -5.01
C GLU A 108 -8.92 15.52 -6.16
N VAL A 109 -8.29 16.66 -5.89
CA VAL A 109 -7.84 17.62 -6.93
C VAL A 109 -6.85 16.98 -7.89
N ILE A 110 -5.94 16.14 -7.37
CA ILE A 110 -4.94 15.44 -8.19
C ILE A 110 -5.50 14.20 -8.90
N ASP A 111 -6.75 13.80 -8.61
CA ASP A 111 -7.49 12.73 -9.30
C ASP A 111 -8.26 13.27 -10.52
N LEU A 112 -8.25 14.59 -10.74
CA LEU A 112 -8.86 15.22 -11.91
C LEU A 112 -8.10 14.85 -13.20
N PRO A 113 -8.79 14.86 -14.37
CA PRO A 113 -8.19 14.54 -15.67
C PRO A 113 -7.27 15.68 -16.17
N MET A 114 -6.15 15.90 -15.50
CA MET A 114 -5.19 16.99 -15.76
C MET A 114 -4.16 16.65 -16.86
N GLY A 115 -4.30 15.51 -17.55
CA GLY A 115 -3.41 15.12 -18.64
C GLY A 115 -2.01 14.63 -18.21
N TYR A 116 -1.91 13.95 -17.06
CA TYR A 116 -0.63 13.40 -16.58
C TYR A 116 0.01 12.45 -17.61
N PRO A 117 1.26 12.69 -18.05
CA PRO A 117 1.86 11.92 -19.15
C PRO A 117 2.42 10.55 -18.70
N SER A 118 2.73 10.37 -17.41
CA SER A 118 3.30 9.14 -16.87
C SER A 118 3.05 9.00 -15.37
N GLY A 119 3.20 7.79 -14.85
CA GLY A 119 3.10 7.53 -13.41
C GLY A 119 4.22 8.21 -12.61
N GLY A 120 5.40 8.40 -13.21
CA GLY A 120 6.50 9.15 -12.60
C GLY A 120 6.16 10.63 -12.45
N ALA A 121 5.62 11.26 -13.51
CA ALA A 121 5.17 12.65 -13.46
C ALA A 121 4.02 12.84 -12.45
N ALA A 122 3.04 11.93 -12.46
CA ALA A 122 1.94 11.97 -11.49
C ALA A 122 2.44 11.77 -10.05
N THR A 123 3.44 10.90 -9.84
CA THR A 123 4.08 10.67 -8.53
C THR A 123 4.84 11.90 -8.02
N ALA A 124 5.58 12.60 -8.89
CA ALA A 124 6.25 13.84 -8.51
C ALA A 124 5.24 14.93 -8.11
N ILE A 125 4.14 15.05 -8.86
CA ILE A 125 3.10 16.06 -8.59
C ILE A 125 2.37 15.79 -7.27
N ILE A 126 1.98 14.55 -6.98
CA ILE A 126 1.33 14.22 -5.70
C ILE A 126 2.26 14.48 -4.51
N ASP A 127 3.56 14.21 -4.65
CA ASP A 127 4.55 14.48 -3.62
C ASP A 127 4.72 15.99 -3.37
N GLU A 128 4.87 16.78 -4.44
CA GLU A 128 4.94 18.25 -4.35
C GLU A 128 3.66 18.83 -3.73
N PHE A 129 2.49 18.38 -4.18
CA PHE A 129 1.19 18.80 -3.65
C PHE A 129 1.08 18.51 -2.15
N TYR A 130 1.42 17.29 -1.73
CA TYR A 130 1.37 16.90 -0.33
C TYR A 130 2.34 17.74 0.52
N ASN A 131 3.57 17.95 0.06
CA ASN A 131 4.58 18.71 0.78
C ASN A 131 4.22 20.19 0.91
N LYS A 132 3.62 20.78 -0.12
CA LYS A 132 3.18 22.18 -0.15
C LYS A 132 1.95 22.43 0.72
N PHE A 133 0.91 21.60 0.57
CA PHE A 133 -0.40 21.88 1.17
C PHE A 133 -0.68 21.12 2.47
N LYS A 134 0.04 20.02 2.73
CA LYS A 134 -0.09 19.15 3.92
C LYS A 134 -1.57 18.88 4.29
N PRO A 135 -2.32 18.18 3.42
CA PRO A 135 -3.76 18.00 3.56
C PRO A 135 -4.15 17.44 4.92
N LYS A 136 -5.06 18.13 5.63
CA LYS A 136 -5.44 17.80 7.01
C LYS A 136 -6.08 16.42 7.14
N GLU A 137 -6.77 15.96 6.10
CA GLU A 137 -7.34 14.61 6.03
C GLU A 137 -6.30 13.49 6.21
N LEU A 138 -5.03 13.74 5.90
CA LEU A 138 -3.95 12.75 6.05
C LEU A 138 -3.23 12.86 7.40
N SER A 139 -3.59 13.81 8.27
CA SER A 139 -2.87 14.05 9.53
C SER A 139 -3.10 12.96 10.59
N LYS A 140 -4.12 12.12 10.41
CA LYS A 140 -4.45 11.01 11.32
C LYS A 140 -3.56 9.79 11.14
N VAL A 141 -2.73 9.77 10.10
CA VAL A 141 -1.78 8.69 9.80
C VAL A 141 -0.41 9.27 9.52
N LYS A 142 0.63 8.44 9.64
CA LYS A 142 1.95 8.78 9.12
C LYS A 142 2.03 8.37 7.65
N ILE A 143 2.15 9.34 6.75
CA ILE A 143 2.45 9.07 5.34
C ILE A 143 3.91 8.62 5.21
N MET A 144 4.10 7.40 4.71
CA MET A 144 5.42 6.82 4.45
C MET A 144 5.93 7.20 3.06
N TYR A 145 5.05 7.12 2.06
CA TYR A 145 5.27 7.61 0.70
C TYR A 145 3.93 7.77 -0.03
N LEU A 146 3.94 8.54 -1.11
CA LEU A 146 2.84 8.65 -2.06
C LEU A 146 3.35 8.25 -3.45
N HIS A 147 2.48 7.64 -4.24
CA HIS A 147 2.75 7.35 -5.64
C HIS A 147 1.45 7.34 -6.43
N ALA A 148 1.58 7.51 -7.74
CA ALA A 148 0.47 7.47 -8.68
C ALA A 148 0.76 6.52 -9.84
N HIS A 149 -0.30 6.01 -10.46
CA HIS A 149 -0.17 5.18 -11.65
C HIS A 149 -0.10 6.04 -12.93
N GLY A 150 0.20 5.39 -14.06
CA GLY A 150 0.17 6.05 -15.38
C GLY A 150 -1.24 6.46 -15.83
N PRO A 151 -1.37 7.03 -17.04
CA PRO A 151 -2.65 7.53 -17.56
C PRO A 151 -3.77 6.49 -17.49
N GLY A 152 -4.97 6.92 -17.11
CA GLY A 152 -6.16 6.08 -17.17
C GLY A 152 -6.61 5.90 -18.62
N LEU A 153 -6.65 4.66 -19.09
CA LEU A 153 -7.09 4.29 -20.43
C LEU A 153 -8.39 3.49 -20.34
N LEU A 154 -9.25 3.63 -21.35
CA LEU A 154 -10.44 2.80 -21.47
C LEU A 154 -10.05 1.43 -22.00
N HIS A 155 -10.12 0.41 -21.16
CA HIS A 155 -10.00 -0.99 -21.59
C HIS A 155 -11.39 -1.57 -21.65
N SER A 156 -11.87 -1.91 -22.85
CA SER A 156 -13.25 -2.31 -23.09
C SER A 156 -13.34 -3.66 -23.78
N LYS A 157 -14.30 -4.49 -23.35
CA LYS A 157 -14.65 -5.76 -24.03
C LYS A 157 -15.34 -5.53 -25.37
N LYS A 158 -15.90 -4.34 -25.59
CA LYS A 158 -16.56 -3.92 -26.82
C LYS A 158 -15.72 -2.82 -27.48
N PRO A 159 -15.56 -2.82 -28.81
CA PRO A 159 -14.89 -1.71 -29.48
C PRO A 159 -15.58 -0.37 -29.18
N VAL A 160 -14.79 0.64 -28.81
CA VAL A 160 -15.23 2.02 -28.60
C VAL A 160 -14.36 2.90 -29.50
N LYS A 161 -14.93 3.39 -30.61
CA LYS A 161 -14.22 4.16 -31.64
C LYS A 161 -14.68 5.61 -31.71
N LYS A 162 -15.85 5.92 -31.17
CA LYS A 162 -16.47 7.25 -31.12
C LYS A 162 -17.24 7.44 -29.82
N LEU A 163 -17.59 8.67 -29.49
CA LEU A 163 -18.25 9.00 -28.23
C LEU A 163 -19.61 8.31 -28.08
N GLU A 164 -20.34 8.09 -29.17
CA GLU A 164 -21.65 7.41 -29.13
C GLU A 164 -21.54 5.96 -28.63
N ASP A 165 -20.39 5.32 -28.81
CA ASP A 165 -20.14 3.94 -28.36
C ASP A 165 -20.02 3.85 -26.82
N MET A 166 -19.83 5.00 -26.14
CA MET A 166 -19.85 5.06 -24.67
C MET A 166 -21.26 4.96 -24.11
N LYS A 167 -22.31 5.26 -24.91
CA LYS A 167 -23.68 5.35 -24.42
C LYS A 167 -24.14 4.02 -23.80
N GLY A 168 -24.38 4.03 -22.50
CA GLY A 168 -24.83 2.84 -21.76
C GLY A 168 -23.73 1.80 -21.47
N LEU A 169 -22.47 2.08 -21.85
CA LEU A 169 -21.33 1.22 -21.54
C LEU A 169 -21.07 1.25 -20.03
N LYS A 170 -21.10 0.09 -19.35
CA LYS A 170 -20.82 0.02 -17.92
C LYS A 170 -19.32 0.01 -17.68
N VAL A 171 -18.78 1.10 -17.12
CA VAL A 171 -17.33 1.30 -16.95
C VAL A 171 -16.96 1.26 -15.49
N ARG A 172 -16.12 0.29 -15.10
CA ARG A 172 -15.47 0.31 -13.79
C ARG A 172 -14.62 1.59 -13.66
N SER A 173 -14.86 2.34 -12.60
CA SER A 173 -14.19 3.60 -12.29
C SER A 173 -14.03 3.80 -10.79
N THR A 174 -13.23 4.79 -10.39
CA THR A 174 -12.97 5.15 -8.99
C THR A 174 -12.92 6.65 -8.81
N GLY A 175 -13.11 7.15 -7.59
CA GLY A 175 -12.97 8.57 -7.28
C GLY A 175 -13.75 9.46 -8.25
N LEU A 176 -13.06 10.44 -8.82
CA LEU A 176 -13.65 11.40 -9.76
C LEU A 176 -13.72 10.90 -11.20
N SER A 177 -13.04 9.79 -11.54
CA SER A 177 -13.18 9.18 -12.87
C SER A 177 -14.60 8.69 -13.16
N ALA A 178 -15.43 8.45 -12.13
CA ALA A 178 -16.85 8.17 -12.31
C ALA A 178 -17.59 9.33 -13.01
N LYS A 179 -17.28 10.58 -12.66
CA LYS A 179 -17.84 11.77 -13.33
C LYS A 179 -17.38 11.89 -14.77
N VAL A 180 -16.14 11.47 -15.05
CA VAL A 180 -15.61 11.43 -16.42
C VAL A 180 -16.40 10.42 -17.26
N VAL A 181 -16.68 9.23 -16.73
CA VAL A 181 -17.51 8.23 -17.41
C VAL A 181 -18.92 8.78 -17.71
N GLU A 182 -19.56 9.41 -16.73
CA GLU A 182 -20.89 10.02 -16.89
C GLU A 182 -20.89 11.11 -17.95
N ALA A 183 -19.89 12.01 -17.92
CA ALA A 183 -19.75 13.10 -18.89
C ALA A 183 -19.53 12.59 -20.33
N LEU A 184 -18.94 11.40 -20.47
CA LEU A 184 -18.76 10.73 -21.76
C LEU A 184 -19.98 9.88 -22.18
N GLY A 185 -21.06 9.84 -21.39
CA GLY A 185 -22.29 9.09 -21.69
C GLY A 185 -22.30 7.63 -21.23
N GLY A 186 -21.26 7.17 -20.53
CA GLY A 186 -21.19 5.84 -19.94
C GLY A 186 -21.88 5.74 -18.58
N VAL A 187 -21.94 4.51 -18.06
CA VAL A 187 -22.49 4.20 -16.73
C VAL A 187 -21.34 3.83 -15.80
N PRO A 188 -20.94 4.67 -14.83
CA PRO A 188 -19.86 4.32 -13.93
C PRO A 188 -20.29 3.22 -12.94
N VAL A 189 -19.38 2.29 -12.70
CA VAL A 189 -19.53 1.30 -11.63
C VAL A 189 -18.33 1.42 -10.68
N ALA A 190 -18.58 1.95 -9.49
CA ALA A 190 -17.53 2.21 -8.51
C ALA A 190 -17.07 0.91 -7.82
N MET A 191 -15.81 0.52 -8.01
CA MET A 191 -15.22 -0.61 -7.28
C MET A 191 -13.69 -0.58 -7.26
N GLY A 192 -13.10 -1.26 -6.27
CA GLY A 192 -11.66 -1.47 -6.19
C GLY A 192 -11.15 -2.50 -7.20
N GLN A 193 -9.85 -2.51 -7.44
CA GLN A 193 -9.28 -3.33 -8.51
C GLN A 193 -9.33 -4.84 -8.26
N GLY A 194 -9.39 -5.24 -6.97
CA GLY A 194 -9.51 -6.65 -6.57
C GLY A 194 -10.75 -7.36 -7.10
N GLY A 195 -11.85 -6.66 -7.35
CA GLY A 195 -13.08 -7.24 -7.90
C GLY A 195 -13.24 -7.09 -9.42
N THR A 196 -12.33 -6.37 -10.09
CA THR A 196 -12.57 -5.91 -11.46
C THR A 196 -12.45 -7.03 -12.50
N TYR A 197 -11.54 -7.99 -12.32
CA TYR A 197 -11.45 -9.15 -13.20
C TYR A 197 -12.77 -9.93 -13.24
N GLU A 198 -13.31 -10.25 -12.07
CA GLU A 198 -14.53 -11.02 -11.94
C GLU A 198 -15.75 -10.23 -12.45
N ALA A 199 -15.78 -8.91 -12.21
CA ALA A 199 -16.81 -8.02 -12.73
C ALA A 199 -16.80 -7.97 -14.28
N LEU A 200 -15.63 -7.93 -14.91
CA LEU A 200 -15.48 -8.00 -16.37
C LEU A 200 -15.88 -9.38 -16.90
N GLN A 201 -15.43 -10.45 -16.24
CA GLN A 201 -15.73 -11.83 -16.62
C GLN A 201 -17.24 -12.11 -16.60
N LYS A 202 -17.92 -11.71 -15.51
CA LYS A 202 -19.36 -11.91 -15.31
C LYS A 202 -20.24 -10.89 -16.04
N GLY A 203 -19.65 -9.88 -16.70
CA GLY A 203 -20.40 -8.85 -17.42
C GLY A 203 -21.12 -7.84 -16.51
N VAL A 204 -20.70 -7.73 -15.25
CA VAL A 204 -21.14 -6.65 -14.35
C VAL A 204 -20.71 -5.31 -14.93
N VAL A 205 -19.48 -5.23 -15.43
CA VAL A 205 -18.94 -4.11 -16.21
C VAL A 205 -18.52 -4.57 -17.60
N ASP A 206 -18.64 -3.70 -18.59
CA ASP A 206 -18.20 -3.92 -19.97
C ASP A 206 -16.75 -3.43 -20.19
N ALA A 207 -16.32 -2.46 -19.40
CA ALA A 207 -15.02 -1.80 -19.51
C ALA A 207 -14.48 -1.36 -18.15
N THR A 208 -13.23 -0.92 -18.14
CA THR A 208 -12.55 -0.36 -16.97
C THR A 208 -11.70 0.83 -17.39
N PHE A 209 -11.79 1.93 -16.64
CA PHE A 209 -10.82 3.02 -16.73
C PHE A 209 -9.66 2.73 -15.79
N SER A 210 -8.47 2.49 -16.35
CA SER A 210 -7.29 2.06 -15.60
C SER A 210 -5.98 2.22 -16.40
N PRO A 211 -4.81 2.29 -15.74
CA PRO A 211 -3.52 2.25 -16.43
C PRO A 211 -3.32 0.92 -17.17
N MET A 212 -2.51 0.92 -18.23
CA MET A 212 -2.25 -0.25 -19.09
C MET A 212 -1.78 -1.50 -18.32
N GLU A 213 -1.04 -1.30 -17.23
CA GLU A 213 -0.43 -2.38 -16.45
C GLU A 213 -1.45 -3.36 -15.85
N VAL A 214 -2.71 -2.93 -15.66
CA VAL A 214 -3.77 -3.79 -15.09
C VAL A 214 -4.11 -4.98 -15.97
N LEU A 215 -3.90 -4.87 -17.29
CA LEU A 215 -4.15 -5.96 -18.22
C LEU A 215 -3.30 -7.19 -17.85
N LYS A 216 -2.08 -6.96 -17.36
CA LYS A 216 -1.16 -8.02 -16.92
C LYS A 216 -1.18 -8.22 -15.41
N GLY A 217 -0.97 -7.15 -14.64
CA GLY A 217 -0.83 -7.20 -13.18
C GLY A 217 -2.09 -7.70 -12.47
N TRP A 218 -3.25 -7.37 -13.03
CA TRP A 218 -4.57 -7.80 -12.54
C TRP A 218 -5.26 -8.79 -13.48
N LYS A 219 -4.53 -9.31 -14.48
CA LYS A 219 -4.99 -10.28 -15.48
C LYS A 219 -6.20 -9.84 -16.29
N GLN A 220 -6.53 -8.55 -16.31
CA GLN A 220 -7.74 -8.07 -17.00
C GLN A 220 -7.70 -8.31 -18.51
N GLY A 221 -6.50 -8.44 -19.11
CA GLY A 221 -6.34 -8.79 -20.52
C GLY A 221 -6.83 -10.19 -20.89
N GLU A 222 -7.02 -11.10 -19.91
CA GLU A 222 -7.59 -12.44 -20.19
C GLU A 222 -9.10 -12.35 -20.52
N VAL A 223 -9.77 -11.32 -20.01
CA VAL A 223 -11.24 -11.13 -20.11
C VAL A 223 -11.64 -9.92 -20.95
N ILE A 224 -10.68 -9.04 -21.28
CA ILE A 224 -10.80 -7.96 -22.25
C ILE A 224 -10.12 -8.43 -23.54
N LYS A 225 -10.90 -9.11 -24.39
CA LYS A 225 -10.47 -9.57 -25.71
C LYS A 225 -11.07 -8.60 -26.73
N ALA A 226 -10.32 -7.56 -27.09
CA ALA A 226 -10.67 -6.65 -28.17
C ALA A 226 -10.21 -7.19 -29.52
#